data_AF-A0A7T8GYY9-F1
#
_entry.id   AF-A0A7T8GYY9-F1
#
_cell.length_a   1.000
_cell.length_b   1.000
_cell.length_c   1.000
_cell.angle_alpha   90.00
_cell.angle_beta   90.00
_cell.angle_gamma   90.00
#
_symmetry.space_group_name_H-M   'P 1'
#
loop_
_entity.id
_entity.type
_entity.pdbx_description
1 polymer ?
#
loop_
_entity_poly.entity_id
_entity_poly.type
_entity_poly.pdbx_seq_one_letter_code
_entity_poly.pdbx_strand_id
1 'polypeptide(L)'
;MSSERDRRLQGRVIVFSDEKTWTVDPVRNRRNDRYLTFGEVDEDIRTMSTTKHPASVMSLGFVASNGKAMPLIWFPTGYRLNAVDYVKILQEKFLPWFQENFPDNNVVLQKYGAPAHTAKVTQEFPGQHMQFWSKD
;
A
#
# COMPACT_ATOMS: atom_id res chain seq x y z
N MET A 1 -20.62 -7.99 20.79
CA MET A 1 -19.42 -8.44 21.53
C MET A 1 -18.20 -7.93 20.79
N SER A 2 -17.62 -6.81 21.25
CA SER A 2 -16.37 -6.31 20.70
C SER A 2 -15.26 -7.30 21.06
N SER A 3 -14.53 -7.76 20.05
CA SER A 3 -13.52 -8.81 20.22
C SER A 3 -12.34 -8.31 21.07
N GLU A 4 -11.62 -9.18 21.77
CA GLU A 4 -10.41 -8.82 22.53
C GLU A 4 -9.38 -8.01 21.72
N ARG A 5 -9.44 -8.10 20.37
CA ARG A 5 -8.63 -7.33 19.43
C ARG A 5 -8.94 -5.83 19.42
N ASP A 6 -10.21 -5.44 19.58
CA ASP A 6 -10.60 -4.01 19.63
C ASP A 6 -10.10 -3.34 20.92
N ARG A 7 -10.04 -4.08 22.03
CA ARG A 7 -9.58 -3.55 23.33
C ARG A 7 -8.09 -3.22 23.32
N ARG A 8 -7.25 -3.96 22.57
CA ARG A 8 -5.79 -3.70 22.45
C ARG A 8 -5.46 -2.46 21.60
N LEU A 9 -6.39 -2.04 20.74
CA LEU A 9 -6.22 -0.90 19.83
C LEU A 9 -6.97 0.35 20.33
N GLN A 10 -7.68 0.24 21.44
CA GLN A 10 -8.52 1.30 21.97
C GLN A 10 -7.67 2.54 22.31
N GLY A 11 -7.88 3.61 21.55
CA GLY A 11 -7.12 4.86 21.65
C GLY A 11 -5.79 4.91 20.89
N ARG A 12 -5.40 3.84 20.16
CA ARG A 12 -4.17 3.81 19.34
C ARG A 12 -4.44 4.22 17.91
N VAL A 13 -3.50 4.92 17.29
CA VAL A 13 -3.55 5.19 15.84
C VAL A 13 -2.94 4.01 15.10
N ILE A 14 -3.69 3.44 14.16
CA ILE A 14 -3.17 2.44 13.24
C ILE A 14 -2.62 3.16 12.01
N VAL A 15 -1.41 2.83 11.58
CA VAL A 15 -0.86 3.23 10.29
C VAL A 15 -0.88 2.03 9.36
N PHE A 16 -1.54 2.18 8.23
CA PHE A 16 -1.62 1.23 7.13
C PHE A 16 -0.53 1.55 6.12
N SER A 17 0.20 0.54 5.65
CA SER A 17 1.17 0.67 4.56
C SER A 17 0.87 -0.31 3.45
N ASP A 18 0.92 0.14 2.20
CA ASP A 18 0.76 -0.74 1.03
C ASP A 18 1.54 -0.23 -0.19
N GLU A 19 1.90 -1.17 -1.06
CA GLU A 19 2.48 -0.91 -2.36
C GLU A 19 1.37 -0.93 -3.43
N LYS A 20 1.37 0.08 -4.30
CA LYS A 20 0.42 0.15 -5.42
C LYS A 20 1.13 0.32 -6.74
N THR A 21 0.85 -0.58 -7.68
CA THR A 21 1.23 -0.42 -9.09
C THR A 21 0.13 0.31 -9.86
N TRP A 22 0.53 1.34 -10.61
CA TRP A 22 -0.30 2.13 -11.49
C TRP A 22 0.08 1.82 -12.93
N THR A 23 -0.85 1.31 -13.72
CA THR A 23 -0.65 1.01 -15.15
C THR A 23 -1.16 2.16 -16.00
N VAL A 24 -0.42 2.50 -17.06
CA VAL A 24 -0.83 3.54 -18.03
C VAL A 24 -2.00 3.05 -18.89
N ASP A 25 -2.02 1.76 -19.24
CA ASP A 25 -3.09 1.19 -20.04
C ASP A 25 -4.44 1.29 -19.33
N PRO A 26 -5.53 1.54 -20.08
CA PRO A 26 -6.86 1.66 -19.51
C PRO A 26 -7.29 0.34 -18.85
N VAL A 27 -7.72 0.44 -17.60
CA VAL A 27 -8.28 -0.69 -16.87
C VAL A 27 -9.70 -0.94 -17.39
N ARG A 28 -9.89 -1.99 -18.20
CA ARG A 28 -11.23 -2.43 -18.60
C ARG A 28 -11.87 -3.23 -17.48
N ASN A 29 -12.89 -2.67 -16.84
CA ASN A 29 -13.73 -3.39 -15.91
C ASN A 29 -14.91 -4.02 -16.67
N ARG A 30 -14.78 -5.31 -17.04
CA ARG A 30 -15.84 -6.05 -17.77
C ARG A 30 -17.22 -6.01 -17.10
N ARG A 31 -17.31 -5.75 -15.80
CA ARG A 31 -18.60 -5.66 -15.10
C ARG A 31 -19.30 -4.31 -15.31
N ASN A 32 -18.52 -3.23 -15.42
CA ASN A 32 -19.02 -1.86 -15.47
C ASN A 32 -18.92 -1.24 -16.88
N ASP A 33 -17.93 -1.65 -17.68
CA ASP A 33 -17.71 -1.19 -19.04
C ASP A 33 -18.48 -2.09 -20.02
N ARG A 34 -19.80 -1.93 -20.02
CA ARG A 34 -20.71 -2.66 -20.91
C ARG A 34 -21.07 -1.82 -22.12
N TYR A 35 -21.13 -2.48 -23.27
CA TYR A 35 -21.69 -1.92 -24.48
C TYR A 35 -23.13 -2.40 -24.62
N LEU A 36 -24.04 -1.47 -24.88
CA LEU A 36 -25.43 -1.79 -25.22
C LEU A 36 -25.56 -1.74 -26.73
N THR A 37 -25.98 -2.84 -27.35
CA THR A 37 -26.24 -2.90 -28.79
C THR A 37 -27.72 -3.25 -29.00
N PHE A 38 -28.32 -2.68 -30.04
CA PHE A 38 -29.73 -2.89 -30.39
C PHE A 38 -29.91 -3.62 -31.75
N GLY A 39 -28.83 -4.20 -32.28
CA GLY A 39 -28.78 -4.89 -33.58
C GLY A 39 -27.53 -5.76 -33.71
N GLU A 40 -27.22 -6.24 -34.92
CA GLU A 40 -25.97 -6.94 -35.20
C GLU A 40 -24.76 -6.10 -34.81
N VAL A 41 -23.78 -6.80 -34.26
CA VAL A 41 -22.57 -6.24 -33.66
C VAL A 41 -21.59 -5.98 -34.80
N ASP A 42 -21.41 -4.71 -35.18
CA ASP A 42 -20.47 -4.28 -36.22
C ASP A 42 -19.04 -4.77 -35.90
N GLU A 43 -18.29 -5.23 -36.91
CA GLU A 43 -16.89 -5.62 -36.75
C GLU A 43 -16.01 -4.41 -36.34
N ASP A 44 -16.44 -3.19 -36.67
CA ASP A 44 -15.80 -1.93 -36.28
C ASP A 44 -16.09 -1.49 -34.83
N ILE A 45 -16.66 -2.35 -33.99
CA ILE A 45 -16.82 -2.06 -32.57
C ILE A 45 -15.46 -1.76 -31.95
N ARG A 46 -15.43 -0.66 -31.22
CA ARG A 46 -14.25 -0.11 -30.52
C ARG A 46 -13.58 -1.17 -29.64
N THR A 47 -12.63 -1.88 -30.23
CA THR A 47 -11.74 -2.79 -29.49
C THR A 47 -10.71 -1.92 -28.77
N MET A 48 -10.43 -2.26 -27.50
CA MET A 48 -9.34 -1.63 -26.77
C MET A 48 -8.14 -2.54 -26.90
N SER A 49 -7.13 -2.09 -27.64
CA SER A 49 -5.83 -2.76 -27.66
C SER A 49 -5.21 -2.68 -26.26
N THR A 50 -4.77 -3.82 -25.75
CA THR A 50 -4.04 -3.90 -24.47
C THR A 50 -2.60 -4.31 -24.73
N THR A 51 -1.66 -3.68 -24.03
CA THR A 51 -0.25 -4.08 -24.09
C THR A 51 -0.02 -5.24 -23.13
N LYS A 52 0.70 -6.29 -23.56
CA LYS A 52 1.01 -7.46 -22.71
C LYS A 52 1.77 -7.08 -21.43
N HIS A 53 2.61 -6.05 -21.53
CA HIS A 53 3.39 -5.49 -20.42
C HIS A 53 3.24 -3.97 -20.43
N PRO A 54 2.12 -3.44 -19.90
CA PRO A 54 1.86 -2.02 -19.95
C PRO A 54 2.89 -1.26 -19.12
N ALA A 55 3.23 -0.05 -19.56
CA ALA A 55 4.05 0.85 -18.76
C ALA A 55 3.37 1.06 -17.41
N SER A 56 4.15 0.97 -16.33
CA SER A 56 3.63 1.10 -14.98
C SER A 56 4.64 1.73 -14.04
N VAL A 57 4.13 2.39 -13.02
CA VAL A 57 4.91 2.99 -11.93
C VAL A 57 4.39 2.43 -10.61
N MET A 58 5.29 2.21 -9.66
CA MET A 58 4.95 1.73 -8.32
C MET A 58 5.04 2.89 -7.33
N SER A 59 4.14 2.91 -6.35
CA SER A 59 4.20 3.81 -5.20
C SER A 59 4.06 3.06 -3.90
N LEU A 60 4.73 3.52 -2.84
CA LEU A 60 4.50 3.10 -1.46
C LEU A 60 3.78 4.23 -0.71
N GLY A 61 2.69 3.88 -0.03
CA GLY A 61 1.88 4.82 0.75
C GLY A 61 1.76 4.41 2.21
N PHE A 62 1.63 5.42 3.09
CA PHE A 62 1.33 5.25 4.50
C PHE A 62 0.13 6.13 4.88
N VAL A 63 -0.90 5.53 5.44
CA VAL A 63 -2.14 6.22 5.84
C VAL A 63 -2.47 5.85 7.27
N ALA A 64 -2.72 6.84 8.11
CA ALA A 64 -3.12 6.66 9.49
C ALA A 64 -4.66 6.66 9.63
N SER A 65 -5.18 5.87 10.55
CA SER A 65 -6.60 5.79 10.92
C SER A 65 -7.22 7.11 11.37
N ASN A 66 -6.40 8.08 11.78
CA ASN A 66 -6.86 9.44 12.10
C ASN A 66 -6.87 10.40 10.88
N GLY A 67 -6.69 9.87 9.67
CA GLY A 67 -6.74 10.61 8.41
C GLY A 67 -5.43 11.24 7.95
N LYS A 68 -4.37 11.21 8.76
CA LYS A 68 -3.04 11.66 8.32
C LYS A 68 -2.45 10.71 7.29
N ALA A 69 -1.77 11.24 6.28
CA ALA A 69 -1.09 10.43 5.27
C ALA A 69 0.29 11.00 4.96
N MET A 70 1.26 10.12 4.74
CA MET A 70 2.57 10.52 4.24
C MET A 70 2.49 10.74 2.73
N PRO A 71 3.24 11.70 2.16
CA PRO A 71 3.39 11.80 0.71
C PRO A 71 3.82 10.46 0.09
N LEU A 72 3.23 10.12 -1.05
CA LEU A 72 3.55 8.88 -1.76
C LEU A 72 5.02 8.84 -2.17
N ILE A 73 5.67 7.70 -1.94
CA ILE A 73 7.01 7.45 -2.43
C ILE A 73 6.88 6.77 -3.79
N TRP A 74 7.32 7.46 -4.84
CA TRP A 74 7.32 6.93 -6.20
C TRP A 74 8.64 6.23 -6.51
N PHE A 75 8.54 5.09 -7.20
CA PHE A 75 9.69 4.33 -7.65
C PHE A 75 9.84 4.42 -9.17
N PRO A 76 11.08 4.39 -9.71
CA PRO A 76 11.30 4.30 -11.14
C PRO A 76 10.61 3.06 -11.76
N THR A 77 10.25 3.16 -13.03
CA THR A 77 9.64 2.07 -13.80
C THR A 77 10.47 0.79 -13.70
N GLY A 78 9.83 -0.33 -13.36
CA GLY A 78 10.48 -1.64 -13.24
C GLY A 78 11.24 -1.87 -11.92
N TYR A 79 11.29 -0.89 -11.02
CA TYR A 79 11.90 -1.06 -9.71
C TYR A 79 11.15 -2.09 -8.86
N ARG A 80 11.90 -2.96 -8.18
CA ARG A 80 11.37 -3.95 -7.24
C ARG A 80 11.85 -3.61 -5.84
N LEU A 81 10.91 -3.28 -4.96
CA LEU A 81 11.23 -2.98 -3.57
C LEU A 81 11.67 -4.26 -2.86
N ASN A 82 12.89 -4.26 -2.33
CA ASN A 82 13.40 -5.35 -1.52
C ASN A 82 13.36 -4.98 -0.03
N ALA A 83 13.63 -5.95 0.85
CA ALA A 83 13.57 -5.77 2.29
C ALA A 83 14.54 -4.69 2.82
N VAL A 84 15.74 -4.59 2.25
CA VAL A 84 16.78 -3.64 2.68
C VAL A 84 16.36 -2.22 2.34
N ASP A 85 15.90 -2.00 1.11
CA ASP A 85 15.42 -0.70 0.65
C ASP A 85 14.14 -0.29 1.38
N TYR A 86 13.26 -1.24 1.70
CA TYR A 86 12.09 -0.98 2.54
C TYR A 86 12.49 -0.50 3.94
N VAL A 87 13.47 -1.13 4.58
CA VAL A 87 13.97 -0.69 5.90
C VAL A 87 14.61 0.69 5.82
N LYS A 88 15.39 0.99 4.78
CA LYS A 88 15.94 2.34 4.56
C LYS A 88 14.84 3.38 4.41
N ILE A 89 13.78 3.08 3.67
CA ILE A 89 12.62 3.98 3.55
C ILE A 89 11.95 4.19 4.91
N LEU A 90 11.82 3.13 5.71
CA LEU A 90 11.27 3.25 7.05
C LEU A 90 12.13 4.16 7.95
N GLN A 91 13.45 4.07 7.84
CA GLN A 91 14.41 4.89 8.59
C GLN A 91 14.46 6.34 8.14
N GLU A 92 14.58 6.57 6.83
CA GLU A 92 14.90 7.87 6.27
C GLU A 92 13.66 8.73 6.02
N LYS A 93 12.50 8.11 5.79
CA LYS A 93 11.28 8.83 5.40
C LYS A 93 10.16 8.64 6.39
N PHE A 94 9.85 7.40 6.73
CA PHE A 94 8.72 7.11 7.60
C PHE A 94 8.97 7.53 9.05
N LEU A 95 10.15 7.24 9.62
CA LEU A 95 10.45 7.55 11.01
C LEU A 95 10.43 9.07 11.30
N PRO A 96 11.03 9.95 10.46
CA PRO A 96 10.88 11.40 10.64
C PRO A 96 9.43 11.86 10.57
N TRP A 97 8.68 11.40 9.55
CA TRP A 97 7.25 11.73 9.41
C TRP A 97 6.44 11.25 10.62
N PHE A 98 6.75 10.07 11.13
CA PHE A 98 6.09 9.48 12.29
C PHE A 98 6.35 10.30 13.55
N GLN A 99 7.61 10.65 13.83
CA GLN A 99 8.00 11.41 15.02
C GLN A 99 7.37 12.82 15.02
N GLU A 100 7.26 13.44 13.85
CA GLU A 100 6.57 14.73 13.68
C GLU A 100 5.06 14.62 13.92
N ASN A 101 4.43 13.54 13.45
CA ASN A 101 2.98 13.44 13.43
C ASN A 101 2.38 12.74 14.65
N PHE A 102 3.18 11.99 15.41
CA PHE A 102 2.77 11.13 16.52
C PHE A 102 3.77 11.16 17.69
N PRO A 103 3.96 12.32 18.35
CA PRO A 103 4.93 12.47 19.43
C PRO A 103 4.68 11.55 20.64
N ASP A 104 3.41 11.18 20.87
CA ASP A 104 3.01 10.32 21.99
C ASP A 104 3.29 8.81 21.74
N ASN A 105 3.84 8.44 20.59
CA ASN A 105 4.20 7.07 20.20
C ASN A 105 3.07 6.03 20.32
N ASN A 106 1.81 6.46 20.41
CA ASN A 106 0.66 5.58 20.56
C ASN A 106 0.16 5.05 19.19
N VAL A 107 1.08 4.51 18.41
CA VAL A 107 0.85 4.13 17.02
C VAL A 107 1.25 2.68 16.80
N VAL A 108 0.45 1.98 16.01
CA VAL A 108 0.71 0.63 15.56
C VAL A 108 0.85 0.63 14.04
N LEU A 109 1.99 0.17 13.53
CA LEU A 109 2.18 -0.01 12.09
C LEU A 109 1.62 -1.38 11.68
N GLN A 110 0.63 -1.39 10.79
CA GLN A 110 0.13 -2.59 10.15
C GLN A 110 0.93 -2.86 8.87
N LYS A 111 1.59 -4.01 8.81
CA LYS A 111 2.28 -4.50 7.62
C LYS A 111 1.44 -5.54 6.89
N TYR A 112 1.38 -5.46 5.56
CA TYR A 112 0.96 -6.59 4.73
C TYR A 112 2.09 -7.62 4.63
N GLY A 113 1.75 -8.91 4.60
CA GLY A 113 2.68 -10.04 4.70
C GLY A 113 3.55 -10.30 3.45
N ALA A 114 3.94 -9.26 2.71
CA ALA A 114 4.84 -9.38 1.58
C ALA A 114 6.24 -9.86 2.04
N PRO A 115 6.96 -10.67 1.24
CA PRO A 115 8.26 -11.23 1.62
C PRO A 115 9.28 -10.19 2.12
N ALA A 116 9.29 -9.00 1.51
CA ALA A 116 10.13 -7.88 1.91
C ALA A 116 9.74 -7.30 3.29
N HIS A 117 8.47 -7.36 3.67
CA HIS A 117 7.95 -6.87 4.95
C HIS A 117 8.09 -7.88 6.08
N THR A 118 8.16 -9.18 5.74
CA THR A 118 8.32 -10.30 6.67
C THR A 118 9.78 -10.74 6.84
N ALA A 119 10.71 -10.16 6.09
CA ALA A 119 12.13 -10.47 6.23
C ALA A 119 12.62 -10.16 7.66
N LYS A 120 13.54 -10.97 8.17
CA LYS A 120 14.06 -10.87 9.54
C LYS A 120 14.61 -9.46 9.85
N VAL A 121 15.32 -8.86 8.89
CA VAL A 121 15.85 -7.48 8.97
C VAL A 121 14.74 -6.45 9.20
N THR A 122 13.58 -6.65 8.57
CA THR A 122 12.41 -5.78 8.68
C THR A 122 11.61 -6.02 9.96
N GLN A 123 11.77 -7.20 10.59
CA GLN A 123 11.24 -7.54 11.91
C GLN A 123 12.16 -7.11 13.07
N GLU A 124 13.46 -6.93 12.82
CA GLU A 124 14.45 -6.47 13.81
C GLU A 124 14.50 -4.94 13.97
N PHE A 125 14.20 -4.19 12.90
CA PHE A 125 14.04 -2.72 12.93
C PHE A 125 13.10 -2.10 14.02
N PRO A 126 11.91 -2.66 14.33
CA PRO A 126 10.97 -2.06 15.31
C PRO A 126 11.46 -2.02 16.75
N GLY A 127 12.39 -2.90 17.12
CA GLY A 127 12.71 -3.21 18.52
C GLY A 127 13.14 -2.00 19.36
N GLN A 128 13.42 -0.85 18.73
CA GLN A 128 13.88 0.37 19.39
C GLN A 128 12.93 1.58 19.24
N HIS A 129 11.92 1.57 18.35
CA HIS A 129 11.15 2.79 18.05
C HIS A 129 9.63 2.62 17.84
N MET A 130 9.09 1.44 17.49
CA MET A 130 7.67 1.28 17.17
C MET A 130 7.12 -0.11 17.47
N GLN A 131 5.81 -0.18 17.79
CA GLN A 131 5.10 -1.46 17.92
C GLN A 131 4.49 -1.90 16.59
N PHE A 132 4.77 -3.13 16.17
CA PHE A 132 4.07 -3.76 15.04
C PHE A 132 2.78 -4.41 15.47
N TRP A 133 1.82 -4.44 14.54
CA TRP A 133 0.64 -5.28 14.68
C TRP A 133 1.05 -6.77 14.65
N SER A 134 0.83 -7.51 15.74
CA SER A 134 1.13 -8.95 15.80
C SER A 134 0.18 -9.78 14.92
N LYS A 135 0.71 -10.76 14.18
CA LYS A 135 -0.11 -11.80 13.54
C LYS A 135 -0.53 -12.80 14.62
N ASP A 136 -1.50 -12.42 15.45
CA ASP A 136 -2.27 -13.36 16.27
C ASP A 136 -3.62 -13.65 15.59
#